data_AF-A0A960RP21-F1
#
_entry.id   AF-A0A960RP21-F1
#
_cell.length_a   1.000
_cell.length_b   1.000
_cell.length_c   1.000
_cell.angle_alpha   90.00
_cell.angle_beta   90.00
_cell.angle_gamma   90.00
#
_symmetry.space_group_name_H-M   'P 1'
#
loop_
_entity.id
_entity.type
_entity.pdbx_description
1 polymer ?
#
loop_
_entity_poly.entity_id
_entity_poly.type
_entity_poly.pdbx_seq_one_letter_code
_entity_poly.pdbx_strand_id
1 'polypeptide(L)'
;MKKLFLFIILGVVAVVGGKAVLKKKSSSAEIACSVETQEALAEDMVQPCEEPRVDRIHELFTLGINKLPIVETVTYTPRVSWLEGRAAWIADYASYFKTSRHFIARSLNGKPDYYTQKISHGDRFNVFNKNKNFEFYLLVDLEACNLHFYYTDLDTNEKTLLKSYKVGLGRPEATSPSGYLTPTGKYRLGEKVGIYKKGVTGTFQESEAEMIQIFGTRWIPFGEEIEGCTMGAKGYGLHGNPWLPNPETGELEECRDTIGQFDSDGCIRLNQEDIEELFSIVISKPTTIEIVKTLSGETHAQP
;
A
#
# COMPACT_ATOMS: atom_id res chain seq x y z
N MET A 1 -46.56 11.96 -16.11
CA MET A 1 -46.44 11.36 -17.47
C MET A 1 -45.43 10.23 -17.39
N LYS A 2 -45.90 8.97 -17.42
CA LYS A 2 -45.08 7.76 -17.31
C LYS A 2 -44.54 7.40 -18.70
N LYS A 3 -43.22 7.30 -18.86
CA LYS A 3 -42.60 6.76 -20.07
C LYS A 3 -42.42 5.25 -19.92
N LEU A 4 -43.14 4.51 -20.75
CA LEU A 4 -43.12 3.07 -20.90
C LEU A 4 -42.00 2.71 -21.89
N PHE A 5 -40.97 2.00 -21.44
CA PHE A 5 -39.93 1.46 -22.33
C PHE A 5 -40.32 0.05 -22.76
N LEU A 6 -40.47 -0.13 -24.07
CA LEU A 6 -40.79 -1.37 -24.75
C LEU A 6 -39.48 -2.10 -25.06
N PHE A 7 -39.27 -3.29 -24.51
CA PHE A 7 -38.17 -4.18 -24.88
C PHE A 7 -38.56 -4.99 -26.12
N ILE A 8 -37.79 -4.86 -27.20
CA ILE A 8 -37.86 -5.75 -28.37
C ILE A 8 -36.83 -6.86 -28.15
N ILE A 9 -37.32 -8.10 -28.03
CA ILE A 9 -36.52 -9.32 -28.05
C ILE A 9 -36.41 -9.75 -29.52
N LEU A 10 -35.20 -9.70 -30.07
CA LEU A 10 -34.87 -10.29 -31.36
C LEU A 10 -33.92 -11.46 -31.09
N GLY A 11 -34.49 -12.67 -31.15
CA GLY A 11 -33.74 -13.91 -31.19
C GLY A 11 -33.23 -14.18 -32.60
N VAL A 12 -31.97 -14.60 -32.70
CA VAL A 12 -31.44 -15.31 -33.86
C VAL A 12 -30.68 -16.54 -33.35
N VAL A 13 -31.12 -17.70 -33.80
CA VAL A 13 -30.49 -19.01 -33.62
C VAL A 13 -30.07 -19.52 -35.00
N ALA A 14 -28.81 -19.92 -35.15
CA ALA A 14 -28.30 -21.08 -35.93
C ALA A 14 -26.78 -20.88 -36.17
N VAL A 15 -25.85 -21.63 -35.56
CA VAL A 15 -25.42 -23.05 -35.75
C VAL A 15 -24.27 -23.18 -36.76
N VAL A 16 -23.37 -24.14 -36.48
CA VAL A 16 -22.18 -24.64 -37.24
C VAL A 16 -20.94 -23.76 -37.05
N GLY A 17 -19.73 -24.23 -36.71
CA GLY A 17 -19.15 -25.56 -36.52
C GLY A 17 -17.63 -25.36 -36.57
N GLY A 18 -16.85 -26.13 -35.80
CA GLY A 18 -15.39 -26.07 -35.86
C GLY A 18 -14.71 -26.31 -34.51
N LYS A 19 -14.50 -27.59 -34.18
CA LYS A 19 -13.55 -27.99 -33.13
C LYS A 19 -12.13 -27.80 -33.68
N ALA A 20 -11.46 -26.73 -33.27
CA ALA A 20 -10.01 -26.64 -33.32
C ALA A 20 -9.49 -26.77 -31.87
N VAL A 21 -9.01 -27.97 -31.52
CA VAL A 21 -8.26 -28.20 -30.29
C VAL A 21 -6.87 -27.61 -30.49
N LEU A 22 -6.73 -26.32 -30.21
CA LEU A 22 -5.44 -25.68 -30.06
C LEU A 22 -4.88 -26.03 -28.68
N LYS A 23 -3.92 -26.96 -28.68
CA LYS A 23 -3.08 -27.30 -27.55
C LYS A 23 -2.23 -26.07 -27.22
N LYS A 24 -2.75 -25.15 -26.40
CA LYS A 24 -2.00 -24.00 -25.90
C LYS A 24 -0.93 -24.55 -24.96
N LYS A 25 0.33 -24.56 -25.40
CA LYS A 25 1.49 -24.75 -24.52
C LYS A 25 1.40 -23.64 -23.48
N SER A 26 1.04 -24.02 -22.26
CA SER A 26 1.26 -23.21 -21.06
C SER A 26 2.78 -23.02 -20.96
N SER A 27 3.23 -21.85 -21.39
CA SER A 27 4.52 -21.32 -21.00
C SER A 27 4.32 -20.78 -19.60
N SER A 28 4.46 -21.63 -18.60
CA SER A 28 4.68 -21.19 -17.23
C SER A 28 5.94 -20.33 -17.26
N ALA A 29 5.78 -19.01 -17.16
CA ALA A 29 6.90 -18.15 -16.86
C ALA A 29 7.39 -18.59 -15.47
N GLU A 30 8.48 -19.35 -15.45
CA GLU A 30 9.25 -19.58 -14.25
C GLU A 30 9.76 -18.21 -13.81
N ILE A 31 9.00 -17.54 -12.93
CA ILE A 31 9.51 -16.45 -12.11
C ILE A 31 10.40 -17.13 -11.06
N ALA A 32 11.55 -17.63 -11.53
CA ALA A 32 12.61 -18.08 -10.67
C ALA A 32 13.20 -16.82 -10.05
N CYS A 33 13.19 -16.75 -8.72
CA CYS A 33 14.08 -15.87 -7.98
C CYS A 33 15.50 -16.45 -8.15
N SER A 34 16.07 -16.29 -9.34
CA SER A 34 17.43 -16.73 -9.64
C SER A 34 18.37 -15.73 -9.00
N VAL A 35 18.83 -16.05 -7.79
CA VAL A 35 19.95 -15.39 -7.14
C VAL A 35 21.21 -15.77 -7.91
N GLU A 36 21.48 -15.10 -9.03
CA GLU A 36 22.81 -15.15 -9.65
C GLU A 36 23.78 -14.46 -8.69
N THR A 37 24.63 -15.28 -8.07
CA THR A 37 25.66 -14.82 -7.13
C THR A 37 26.76 -14.14 -7.93
N GLN A 38 26.71 -12.80 -8.05
CA GLN A 38 27.82 -12.02 -8.59
C GLN A 38 28.93 -11.93 -7.53
N GLU A 39 29.99 -12.70 -7.75
CA GLU A 39 31.23 -12.63 -6.98
C GLU A 39 32.07 -11.38 -7.37
N ALA A 40 32.15 -10.46 -6.41
CA ALA A 40 33.28 -9.61 -6.05
C ALA A 40 33.92 -8.64 -7.09
N LEU A 41 33.57 -7.36 -6.96
CA LEU A 41 34.55 -6.28 -6.88
C LEU A 41 34.37 -5.56 -5.53
N ALA A 42 35.22 -5.91 -4.57
CA ALA A 42 35.25 -5.29 -3.24
C ALA A 42 36.01 -3.97 -3.32
N GLU A 43 35.31 -2.90 -3.67
CA GLU A 43 35.76 -1.53 -3.42
C GLU A 43 35.17 -1.04 -2.08
N ASP A 44 36.08 -0.61 -1.20
CA ASP A 44 35.91 0.10 0.07
C ASP A 44 34.45 0.40 0.48
N MET A 45 33.80 -0.58 1.11
CA MET A 45 32.46 -0.40 1.68
C MET A 45 32.56 0.55 2.88
N VAL A 46 32.31 1.84 2.62
CA VAL A 46 31.95 2.83 3.64
C VAL A 46 30.89 2.18 4.53
N GLN A 47 31.22 2.01 5.81
CA GLN A 47 30.29 1.46 6.78
C GLN A 47 29.00 2.29 6.75
N PRO A 48 27.85 1.71 6.37
CA PRO A 48 26.62 2.48 6.29
C PRO A 48 26.31 3.04 7.68
N CYS A 49 26.19 4.36 7.76
CA CYS A 49 25.72 5.05 8.95
C CYS A 49 24.33 4.51 9.26
N GLU A 50 24.18 3.66 10.28
CA GLU A 50 22.87 3.14 10.67
C GLU A 50 22.03 4.31 11.20
N GLU A 51 21.13 4.80 10.36
CA GLU A 51 20.15 5.81 10.78
C GLU A 51 19.29 5.26 11.92
N PRO A 52 18.92 6.10 12.90
CA PRO A 52 18.09 5.68 14.02
C PRO A 52 16.75 5.12 13.51
N ARG A 53 16.49 3.85 13.82
CA ARG A 53 15.24 3.18 13.48
C ARG A 53 14.09 3.75 14.32
N VAL A 54 13.34 4.68 13.75
CA VAL A 54 12.14 5.24 14.36
C VAL A 54 10.93 4.34 14.07
N ASP A 55 10.16 3.99 15.10
CA ASP A 55 8.85 3.34 14.99
C ASP A 55 7.89 3.87 16.07
N ARG A 56 7.00 4.77 15.64
CA ARG A 56 5.96 5.42 16.43
C ARG A 56 4.56 5.00 16.01
N ILE A 57 4.42 3.94 15.22
CA ILE A 57 3.11 3.52 14.71
C ILE A 57 2.18 3.11 15.87
N HIS A 58 2.75 2.55 16.93
CA HIS A 58 2.00 2.21 18.14
C HIS A 58 1.26 3.41 18.77
N GLU A 59 1.78 4.64 18.61
CA GLU A 59 1.16 5.88 19.12
C GLU A 59 -0.13 6.25 18.35
N LEU A 60 -0.35 5.72 17.14
CA LEU A 60 -1.61 5.85 16.42
C LEU A 60 -2.73 4.98 17.02
N PHE A 61 -2.37 3.86 17.65
CA PHE A 61 -3.31 2.81 18.05
C PHE A 61 -3.49 2.69 19.57
N THR A 62 -2.60 3.29 20.37
CA THR A 62 -2.74 3.32 21.83
C THR A 62 -3.92 4.18 22.28
N LEU A 63 -4.72 3.67 23.22
CA LEU A 63 -5.89 4.39 23.79
C LEU A 63 -5.51 5.32 24.96
N GLY A 64 -4.22 5.34 25.32
CA GLY A 64 -3.68 6.07 26.46
C GLY A 64 -3.40 7.56 26.20
N ILE A 65 -2.56 8.15 27.05
CA ILE A 65 -2.13 9.55 26.95
C ILE A 65 -1.01 9.74 25.91
N ASN A 66 -0.26 8.70 25.58
CA ASN A 66 0.90 8.74 24.67
C ASN A 66 0.49 8.58 23.20
N LYS A 67 -0.58 9.26 22.77
CA LYS A 67 -1.05 9.23 21.39
C LYS A 67 -0.56 10.43 20.61
N LEU A 68 -0.47 10.27 19.30
CA LEU A 68 -0.15 11.38 18.41
C LEU A 68 -1.26 12.45 18.43
N PRO A 69 -0.92 13.74 18.27
CA PRO A 69 -1.90 14.84 18.28
C PRO A 69 -3.00 14.71 17.20
N ILE A 70 -2.70 14.00 16.11
CA ILE A 70 -3.64 13.73 15.00
C ILE A 70 -4.66 12.62 15.32
N VAL A 71 -4.60 12.01 16.50
CA VAL A 71 -5.48 10.93 16.92
C VAL A 71 -6.26 11.32 18.17
N GLU A 72 -7.55 10.97 18.18
CA GLU A 72 -8.40 11.04 19.36
C GLU A 72 -9.05 9.68 19.64
N THR A 73 -9.38 9.44 20.92
CA THR A 73 -10.03 8.20 21.34
C THR A 73 -11.49 8.49 21.61
N VAL A 74 -12.37 7.74 20.96
CA VAL A 74 -13.82 7.87 21.11
C VAL A 74 -14.42 6.63 21.73
N THR A 75 -15.58 6.79 22.36
CA THR A 75 -16.38 5.69 22.91
C THR A 75 -17.54 5.40 21.97
N TYR A 76 -17.74 4.13 21.63
CA TYR A 76 -18.85 3.69 20.81
C TYR A 76 -20.19 3.85 21.53
N THR A 77 -21.08 4.60 20.91
CA THR A 77 -22.48 4.67 21.29
C THR A 77 -23.35 4.38 20.07
N PRO A 78 -24.35 3.48 20.16
CA PRO A 78 -25.21 3.21 19.01
C PRO A 78 -26.09 4.41 18.65
N ARG A 79 -26.33 5.34 19.59
CA ARG A 79 -27.02 6.60 19.33
C ARG A 79 -26.03 7.74 19.45
N VAL A 80 -25.95 8.58 18.41
CA VAL A 80 -25.04 9.72 18.29
C VAL A 80 -25.82 10.91 17.77
N SER A 81 -25.41 12.13 18.12
CA SER A 81 -26.11 13.35 17.71
C SER A 81 -25.98 13.68 16.23
N TRP A 82 -24.94 13.16 15.56
CA TRP A 82 -24.66 13.42 14.15
C TRP A 82 -25.32 12.43 13.18
N LEU A 83 -26.10 11.47 13.70
CA LEU A 83 -26.83 10.49 12.89
C LEU A 83 -28.25 10.30 13.45
N GLU A 84 -29.23 10.85 12.74
CA GLU A 84 -30.63 10.79 13.14
C GLU A 84 -31.34 9.55 12.59
N GLY A 85 -32.31 9.04 13.36
CA GLY A 85 -33.26 8.03 12.88
C GLY A 85 -32.75 6.58 12.80
N ARG A 86 -31.48 6.29 13.11
CA ARG A 86 -30.96 4.92 13.19
C ARG A 86 -29.76 4.76 14.11
N ALA A 87 -29.40 3.52 14.42
CA ALA A 87 -28.16 3.23 15.13
C ALA A 87 -26.92 3.48 14.24
N ALA A 88 -25.86 4.00 14.85
CA ALA A 88 -24.54 4.15 14.26
C ALA A 88 -23.78 2.82 14.27
N TRP A 89 -23.01 2.56 13.23
CA TRP A 89 -22.07 1.45 13.08
C TRP A 89 -20.65 1.98 12.89
N ILE A 90 -19.63 1.10 12.90
CA ILE A 90 -18.22 1.50 12.65
C ILE A 90 -18.07 2.29 11.33
N ALA A 91 -18.80 1.93 10.28
CA ALA A 91 -18.78 2.64 9.01
C ALA A 91 -19.23 4.11 9.13
N ASP A 92 -20.19 4.37 10.03
CA ASP A 92 -20.69 5.72 10.27
C ASP A 92 -19.65 6.57 11.00
N TYR A 93 -18.97 5.98 12.00
CA TYR A 93 -17.84 6.63 12.68
C TYR A 93 -16.69 6.89 11.71
N ALA A 94 -16.33 5.90 10.88
CA ALA A 94 -15.31 6.04 9.84
C ALA A 94 -15.60 7.24 8.92
N SER A 95 -16.84 7.33 8.42
CA SER A 95 -17.27 8.46 7.58
C SER A 95 -17.24 9.78 8.35
N TYR A 96 -17.78 9.81 9.57
CA TYR A 96 -17.89 11.04 10.37
C TYR A 96 -16.53 11.62 10.76
N PHE A 97 -15.55 10.76 11.08
CA PHE A 97 -14.19 11.14 11.47
C PHE A 97 -13.19 11.15 10.31
N LYS A 98 -13.63 10.90 9.06
CA LYS A 98 -12.74 10.76 7.89
C LYS A 98 -11.56 9.82 8.18
N THR A 99 -11.89 8.67 8.77
CA THR A 99 -10.95 7.63 9.19
C THR A 99 -11.37 6.31 8.58
N SER A 100 -10.41 5.45 8.22
CA SER A 100 -10.74 4.17 7.62
C SER A 100 -11.35 3.21 8.66
N ARG A 101 -12.24 2.31 8.22
CA ARG A 101 -12.74 1.21 9.07
C ARG A 101 -11.59 0.29 9.52
N HIS A 102 -10.54 0.17 8.69
CA HIS A 102 -9.38 -0.65 8.99
C HIS A 102 -8.57 -0.06 10.15
N PHE A 103 -8.36 1.26 10.15
CA PHE A 103 -7.72 1.97 11.26
C PHE A 103 -8.50 1.79 12.57
N ILE A 104 -9.82 2.01 12.53
CA ILE A 104 -10.69 1.85 13.69
C ILE A 104 -10.62 0.41 14.22
N ALA A 105 -10.76 -0.59 13.36
CA ALA A 105 -10.72 -1.99 13.74
C ALA A 105 -9.37 -2.37 14.36
N ARG A 106 -8.25 -1.91 13.79
CA ARG A 106 -6.92 -2.14 14.33
C ARG A 106 -6.75 -1.55 15.74
N SER A 107 -7.22 -0.32 15.95
CA SER A 107 -7.20 0.30 17.27
C SER A 107 -8.11 -0.42 18.27
N LEU A 108 -9.31 -0.80 17.84
CA LEU A 108 -10.29 -1.54 18.65
C LEU A 108 -9.73 -2.88 19.12
N ASN A 109 -9.03 -3.60 18.24
CA ASN A 109 -8.49 -4.93 18.54
C ASN A 109 -7.16 -4.88 19.32
N GLY A 110 -6.48 -3.73 19.37
CA GLY A 110 -5.19 -3.57 20.06
C GLY A 110 -4.04 -4.37 19.45
N LYS A 111 -4.21 -4.89 18.22
CA LYS A 111 -3.25 -5.72 17.48
C LYS A 111 -3.37 -5.45 15.98
N PRO A 112 -2.44 -5.91 15.12
CA PRO A 112 -2.50 -5.79 13.67
C PRO A 112 -3.64 -6.60 12.98
N ASP A 113 -4.82 -6.67 13.59
CA ASP A 113 -6.04 -7.25 13.02
C ASP A 113 -7.04 -6.12 12.78
N TYR A 114 -7.42 -5.91 11.54
CA TYR A 114 -8.48 -4.98 11.16
C TYR A 114 -9.66 -5.67 10.45
N TYR A 115 -9.60 -7.00 10.29
CA TYR A 115 -10.69 -7.78 9.70
C TYR A 115 -11.80 -8.00 10.72
N THR A 116 -11.42 -8.21 11.99
CA THR A 116 -12.38 -8.32 13.09
C THR A 116 -12.97 -6.93 13.41
N GLN A 117 -14.27 -6.77 13.17
CA GLN A 117 -15.03 -5.52 13.39
C GLN A 117 -16.18 -5.74 14.38
N LYS A 118 -15.90 -6.49 15.47
CA LYS A 118 -16.87 -6.73 16.54
C LYS A 118 -16.84 -5.54 17.49
N ILE A 119 -17.99 -4.89 17.69
CA ILE A 119 -18.11 -3.70 18.53
C ILE A 119 -19.31 -3.81 19.47
N SER A 120 -19.10 -3.37 20.69
CA SER A 120 -20.08 -3.34 21.78
C SER A 120 -20.19 -1.94 22.34
N HIS A 121 -21.36 -1.60 22.90
CA HIS A 121 -21.56 -0.31 23.55
C HIS A 121 -20.53 -0.10 24.66
N GLY A 122 -19.86 1.06 24.66
CA GLY A 122 -18.80 1.38 25.61
C GLY A 122 -17.39 1.03 25.12
N ASP A 123 -17.24 0.28 24.03
CA ASP A 123 -15.93 0.02 23.43
C ASP A 123 -15.25 1.32 23.03
N ARG A 124 -13.93 1.37 23.19
CA ARG A 124 -13.10 2.53 22.88
C ARG A 124 -12.18 2.21 21.72
N PHE A 125 -12.03 3.17 20.81
CA PHE A 125 -11.13 3.05 19.67
C PHE A 125 -10.64 4.43 19.23
N ASN A 126 -9.52 4.44 18.53
CA ASN A 126 -8.95 5.64 17.97
C ASN A 126 -9.55 5.97 16.60
N VAL A 127 -9.67 7.27 16.37
CA VAL A 127 -10.02 7.90 15.09
C VAL A 127 -9.07 9.07 14.83
N PHE A 128 -8.98 9.52 13.58
CA PHE A 128 -8.28 10.76 13.29
C PHE A 128 -9.05 11.96 13.85
N ASN A 129 -8.32 12.87 14.46
CA ASN A 129 -8.87 14.09 15.04
C ASN A 129 -9.40 14.99 13.93
N LYS A 130 -10.70 15.28 13.95
CA LYS A 130 -11.36 16.10 12.91
C LYS A 130 -10.90 17.55 12.89
N ASN A 131 -10.37 18.03 14.01
CA ASN A 131 -9.89 19.40 14.19
C ASN A 131 -8.42 19.56 13.81
N LYS A 132 -7.77 18.51 13.30
CA LYS A 132 -6.40 18.54 12.81
C LYS A 132 -6.38 18.45 11.29
N ASN A 133 -5.73 19.43 10.68
CA ASN A 133 -5.51 19.49 9.26
C ASN A 133 -4.15 18.86 8.94
N PHE A 134 -4.15 17.63 8.45
CA PHE A 134 -2.91 16.91 8.19
C PHE A 134 -3.07 15.98 6.99
N GLU A 135 -1.93 15.67 6.37
CA GLU A 135 -1.80 14.67 5.33
C GLU A 135 -0.68 13.68 5.67
N PHE A 136 -0.67 12.54 4.99
CA PHE A 136 0.43 11.60 5.08
C PHE A 136 1.46 11.86 3.98
N TYR A 137 2.72 11.60 4.31
CA TYR A 137 3.84 11.80 3.40
C TYR A 137 4.77 10.59 3.47
N LEU A 138 5.08 10.01 2.32
CA LEU A 138 6.04 8.93 2.17
C LEU A 138 7.25 9.48 1.43
N LEU A 139 8.45 9.27 1.95
CA LEU A 139 9.70 9.69 1.33
C LEU A 139 10.55 8.46 1.08
N VAL A 140 10.83 8.17 -0.19
CA VAL A 140 11.61 7.02 -0.62
C VAL A 140 13.00 7.48 -1.02
N ASP A 141 14.01 6.90 -0.38
CA ASP A 141 15.40 7.00 -0.78
C ASP A 141 15.75 5.76 -1.62
N LEU A 142 16.06 5.98 -2.91
CA LEU A 142 16.39 4.88 -3.80
C LEU A 142 17.71 4.21 -3.43
N GLU A 143 18.76 4.98 -3.17
CA GLU A 143 20.08 4.44 -2.84
C GLU A 143 20.10 3.69 -1.51
N ALA A 144 19.37 4.17 -0.51
CA ALA A 144 19.27 3.50 0.79
C ALA A 144 18.22 2.37 0.83
N CYS A 145 17.41 2.20 -0.22
CA CYS A 145 16.27 1.27 -0.24
C CYS A 145 15.35 1.42 0.98
N ASN A 146 15.08 2.67 1.37
CA ASN A 146 14.30 3.00 2.55
C ASN A 146 13.09 3.87 2.19
N LEU A 147 12.01 3.67 2.93
CA LEU A 147 10.82 4.51 2.91
C LEU A 147 10.58 5.08 4.30
N HIS A 148 10.58 6.40 4.42
CA HIS A 148 10.22 7.11 5.63
C HIS A 148 8.77 7.57 5.55
N PHE A 149 7.97 7.18 6.54
CA PHE A 149 6.57 7.52 6.64
C PHE A 149 6.36 8.61 7.67
N TYR A 150 5.80 9.74 7.24
CA TYR A 150 5.48 10.89 8.05
C TYR A 150 3.97 11.18 8.02
N TYR A 151 3.52 11.95 9.01
CA TYR A 151 2.42 12.88 8.76
C TYR A 151 2.95 14.32 8.74
N THR A 152 2.26 15.18 8.01
CA THR A 152 2.52 16.61 7.94
C THR A 152 1.33 17.36 8.50
N ASP A 153 1.54 18.12 9.56
CA ASP A 153 0.54 19.08 10.05
C ASP A 153 0.52 20.26 9.05
N LEU A 154 -0.60 20.47 8.37
CA LEU A 154 -0.71 21.47 7.31
C LEU A 154 -0.87 22.89 7.84
N ASP A 155 -1.20 23.04 9.13
CA ASP A 155 -1.35 24.35 9.76
C ASP A 155 0.02 24.90 10.20
N THR A 156 0.93 24.02 10.65
CA THR A 156 2.30 24.39 11.08
C THR A 156 3.38 24.08 10.04
N ASN A 157 3.06 23.25 9.04
CA ASN A 157 4.00 22.67 8.07
C ASN A 157 5.09 21.78 8.71
N GLU A 158 4.88 21.30 9.94
CA GLU A 158 5.79 20.40 10.63
C GLU A 158 5.60 18.95 10.14
N LYS A 159 6.72 18.24 9.93
CA LYS A 159 6.72 16.82 9.56
C LYS A 159 7.11 15.98 10.76
N THR A 160 6.27 15.01 11.12
CA THR A 160 6.60 14.04 12.17
C THR A 160 6.87 12.67 11.55
N LEU A 161 8.09 12.16 11.72
CA LEU A 161 8.45 10.80 11.32
C LEU A 161 7.70 9.78 12.19
N LEU A 162 6.94 8.91 11.53
CA LEU A 162 6.21 7.81 12.13
C LEU A 162 7.00 6.52 12.11
N LYS A 163 7.55 6.13 10.95
CA LYS A 163 8.30 4.88 10.81
C LYS A 163 9.23 4.91 9.60
N SER A 164 10.34 4.21 9.69
CA SER A 164 11.19 3.88 8.54
C SER A 164 11.03 2.40 8.17
N TYR A 165 10.80 2.12 6.89
CA TYR A 165 10.64 0.80 6.31
C TYR A 165 11.79 0.50 5.36
N LYS A 166 12.32 -0.71 5.41
CA LYS A 166 13.17 -1.23 4.34
C LYS A 166 12.27 -1.66 3.18
N VAL A 167 12.60 -1.30 1.95
CA VAL A 167 11.76 -1.55 0.78
C VAL A 167 12.55 -2.21 -0.35
N GLY A 168 11.87 -2.99 -1.19
CA GLY A 168 12.41 -3.45 -2.48
C GLY A 168 12.09 -2.44 -3.57
N LEU A 169 13.03 -2.19 -4.47
CA LEU A 169 12.93 -1.17 -5.51
C LEU A 169 13.20 -1.74 -6.90
N GLY A 170 13.00 -0.91 -7.92
CA GLY A 170 13.22 -1.27 -9.31
C GLY A 170 14.69 -1.47 -9.64
N ARG A 171 14.99 -2.45 -10.51
CA ARG A 171 16.36 -2.72 -10.97
C ARG A 171 17.06 -1.45 -11.49
N PRO A 172 18.39 -1.35 -11.37
CA PRO A 172 19.14 -0.27 -12.00
C PRO A 172 18.92 -0.29 -13.51
N GLU A 173 18.68 0.88 -14.10
CA GLU A 173 18.45 1.03 -15.53
C GLU A 173 19.13 2.32 -15.99
N ALA A 174 20.30 2.19 -16.59
CA ALA A 174 21.16 3.34 -16.96
C ALA A 174 20.49 4.29 -17.95
N THR A 175 19.52 3.79 -18.74
CA THR A 175 18.77 4.62 -19.69
C THR A 175 17.58 5.33 -19.06
N SER A 176 17.17 4.92 -17.85
CA SER A 176 16.08 5.57 -17.11
C SER A 176 16.53 6.92 -16.55
N PRO A 177 15.69 7.98 -16.63
CA PRO A 177 16.03 9.29 -16.05
C PRO A 177 16.30 9.27 -14.54
N SER A 178 15.72 8.31 -13.79
CA SER A 178 16.01 8.14 -12.36
C SER A 178 17.29 7.34 -12.08
N GLY A 179 17.84 6.65 -13.09
CA GLY A 179 18.88 5.62 -12.95
C GLY A 179 18.34 4.24 -12.53
N TYR A 180 17.03 4.11 -12.31
CA TYR A 180 16.35 2.89 -11.87
C TYR A 180 15.04 2.69 -12.63
N LEU A 181 14.48 1.48 -12.61
CA LEU A 181 13.12 1.24 -13.11
C LEU A 181 12.06 1.92 -12.23
N THR A 182 12.36 2.17 -10.95
CA THR A 182 11.50 2.99 -10.09
C THR A 182 11.62 4.46 -10.48
N PRO A 183 10.51 5.16 -10.73
CA PRO A 183 10.55 6.55 -11.11
C PRO A 183 10.81 7.45 -9.90
N THR A 184 11.51 8.57 -10.11
CA THR A 184 11.62 9.67 -9.14
C THR A 184 10.51 10.70 -9.34
N GLY A 185 10.31 11.55 -8.33
CA GLY A 185 9.34 12.64 -8.32
C GLY A 185 8.31 12.51 -7.20
N LYS A 186 7.34 13.43 -7.17
CA LYS A 186 6.22 13.43 -6.23
C LYS A 186 4.95 12.94 -6.92
N TYR A 187 4.29 11.96 -6.31
CA TYR A 187 3.05 11.38 -6.78
C TYR A 187 2.01 11.37 -5.66
N ARG A 188 0.73 11.43 -6.00
CA ARG A 188 -0.35 11.13 -5.04
C ARG A 188 -0.66 9.65 -5.10
N LEU A 189 -0.95 9.03 -3.96
CA LEU A 189 -1.48 7.66 -3.95
C LEU A 189 -2.93 7.63 -4.42
N GLY A 190 -3.27 6.62 -5.22
CA GLY A 190 -4.61 6.41 -5.75
C GLY A 190 -5.56 5.83 -4.70
N GLU A 191 -6.85 6.16 -4.83
CA GLU A 191 -7.90 5.73 -3.90
C GLU A 191 -8.28 4.24 -4.05
N LYS A 192 -8.06 3.66 -5.24
CA LYS A 192 -8.46 2.29 -5.57
C LYS A 192 -7.33 1.32 -5.26
N VAL A 193 -7.36 0.75 -4.06
CA VAL A 193 -6.39 -0.26 -3.61
C VAL A 193 -6.82 -1.66 -4.05
N GLY A 194 -5.90 -2.41 -4.66
CA GLY A 194 -6.04 -3.84 -4.93
C GLY A 194 -5.87 -4.65 -3.64
N ILE A 195 -6.78 -5.58 -3.38
CA ILE A 195 -6.74 -6.49 -2.23
C ILE A 195 -6.71 -7.92 -2.77
N TYR A 196 -5.65 -8.65 -2.45
CA TYR A 196 -5.43 -9.99 -2.97
C TYR A 196 -5.28 -11.01 -1.85
N LYS A 197 -5.77 -12.22 -2.13
CA LYS A 197 -5.72 -13.40 -1.26
C LYS A 197 -5.36 -14.61 -2.11
N LYS A 198 -4.91 -15.69 -1.48
CA LYS A 198 -4.67 -16.98 -2.15
C LYS A 198 -5.89 -17.37 -3.00
N GLY A 199 -5.65 -17.79 -4.24
CA GLY A 199 -6.68 -18.18 -5.21
C GLY A 199 -7.39 -17.05 -5.95
N VAL A 200 -7.08 -15.77 -5.67
CA VAL A 200 -7.59 -14.64 -6.47
C VAL A 200 -6.74 -14.49 -7.74
N THR A 201 -7.31 -14.85 -8.90
CA THR A 201 -6.64 -14.70 -10.20
C THR A 201 -6.98 -13.37 -10.89
N GLY A 202 -6.09 -12.95 -11.79
CA GLY A 202 -6.25 -11.75 -12.61
C GLY A 202 -5.34 -11.82 -13.83
N THR A 203 -5.42 -10.81 -14.70
CA THR A 203 -4.54 -10.71 -15.86
C THR A 203 -3.35 -9.80 -15.55
N PHE A 204 -2.13 -10.33 -15.70
CA PHE A 204 -0.89 -9.58 -15.60
C PHE A 204 0.01 -9.95 -16.78
N GLN A 205 0.52 -8.93 -17.48
CA GLN A 205 1.35 -9.12 -18.68
C GLN A 205 0.74 -10.13 -19.68
N GLU A 206 -0.56 -9.96 -19.98
CA GLU A 206 -1.33 -10.82 -20.91
C GLU A 206 -1.47 -12.29 -20.49
N SER A 207 -1.04 -12.63 -19.28
CA SER A 207 -1.14 -13.95 -18.68
C SER A 207 -2.12 -13.95 -17.50
N GLU A 208 -2.80 -15.07 -17.27
CA GLU A 208 -3.56 -15.28 -16.05
C GLU A 208 -2.60 -15.73 -14.94
N ALA A 209 -2.67 -15.08 -13.79
CA ALA A 209 -1.83 -15.39 -12.64
C ALA A 209 -2.61 -15.17 -11.34
N GLU A 210 -2.16 -15.76 -10.24
CA GLU A 210 -2.64 -15.38 -8.92
C GLU A 210 -2.02 -14.05 -8.51
N MET A 211 -2.86 -13.06 -8.22
CA MET A 211 -2.39 -11.69 -7.99
C MET A 211 -1.53 -11.56 -6.73
N ILE A 212 -1.69 -12.46 -5.75
CA ILE A 212 -0.83 -12.50 -4.56
C ILE A 212 0.62 -12.88 -4.90
N GLN A 213 0.85 -13.62 -5.99
CA GLN A 213 2.20 -13.97 -6.46
C GLN A 213 2.92 -12.79 -7.13
N ILE A 214 2.22 -11.68 -7.34
CA ILE A 214 2.74 -10.51 -8.05
C ILE A 214 2.79 -9.30 -7.12
N PHE A 215 1.66 -9.01 -6.47
CA PHE A 215 1.47 -7.79 -5.70
C PHE A 215 1.40 -8.05 -4.18
N GLY A 216 1.62 -9.29 -3.73
CA GLY A 216 1.35 -9.67 -2.35
C GLY A 216 -0.10 -9.40 -1.99
N THR A 217 -0.38 -9.00 -0.75
CA THR A 217 -1.77 -8.85 -0.29
C THR A 217 -2.42 -7.52 -0.67
N ARG A 218 -1.63 -6.49 -1.01
CA ARG A 218 -2.11 -5.13 -1.26
C ARG A 218 -1.35 -4.48 -2.40
N TRP A 219 -2.06 -3.72 -3.23
CA TRP A 219 -1.49 -2.86 -4.26
C TRP A 219 -2.11 -1.46 -4.17
N ILE A 220 -1.31 -0.48 -3.79
CA ILE A 220 -1.69 0.94 -3.67
C ILE A 220 -1.07 1.68 -4.86
N PRO A 221 -1.83 1.96 -5.93
CA PRO A 221 -1.29 2.56 -7.14
C PRO A 221 -0.89 4.02 -6.91
N PHE A 222 -0.01 4.55 -7.76
CA PHE A 222 0.10 6.00 -7.93
C PHE A 222 -1.12 6.49 -8.74
N GLY A 223 -1.77 7.53 -8.24
CA GLY A 223 -2.99 8.09 -8.82
C GLY A 223 -2.73 9.23 -9.80
N GLU A 224 -1.79 10.12 -9.47
CA GLU A 224 -1.46 11.32 -10.24
C GLU A 224 -0.02 11.76 -10.01
N GLU A 225 0.57 12.39 -11.02
CA GLU A 225 1.84 13.10 -10.97
C GLU A 225 1.64 14.48 -10.32
N ILE A 226 2.48 14.84 -9.33
CA ILE A 226 2.41 16.13 -8.65
C ILE A 226 3.55 17.04 -9.13
N GLU A 227 4.80 16.59 -9.01
CA GLU A 227 5.98 17.43 -9.24
C GLU A 227 7.21 16.59 -9.61
N GLY A 228 8.05 17.07 -10.52
CA GLY A 228 9.38 16.49 -10.79
C GLY A 228 9.37 15.02 -11.23
N CYS A 229 8.28 14.55 -11.83
CA CYS A 229 8.07 13.14 -12.18
C CYS A 229 8.89 12.75 -13.41
N THR A 230 9.70 11.70 -13.29
CA THR A 230 10.48 11.15 -14.42
C THR A 230 9.67 10.21 -15.31
N MET A 231 8.56 9.66 -14.79
CA MET A 231 7.61 8.81 -15.51
C MET A 231 6.18 9.17 -15.13
N GLY A 232 5.20 8.71 -15.92
CA GLY A 232 3.80 8.84 -15.55
C GLY A 232 3.41 7.91 -14.39
N ALA A 233 2.38 8.26 -13.63
CA ALA A 233 1.92 7.53 -12.45
C ALA A 233 1.39 6.13 -12.77
N LYS A 234 0.79 5.95 -13.96
CA LYS A 234 0.11 4.71 -14.36
C LYS A 234 1.08 3.53 -14.41
N GLY A 235 0.72 2.45 -13.72
CA GLY A 235 1.49 1.21 -13.71
C GLY A 235 2.48 1.09 -12.55
N TYR A 236 2.67 2.17 -11.79
CA TYR A 236 3.51 2.21 -10.60
C TYR A 236 2.67 2.28 -9.32
N GLY A 237 3.28 1.94 -8.19
CA GLY A 237 2.62 1.93 -6.90
C GLY A 237 3.47 1.30 -5.80
N LEU A 238 2.87 1.21 -4.61
CA LEU A 238 3.37 0.39 -3.52
C LEU A 238 2.64 -0.94 -3.52
N HIS A 239 3.33 -2.04 -3.25
CA HIS A 239 2.66 -3.32 -3.03
C HIS A 239 3.39 -4.22 -2.04
N GLY A 240 2.71 -5.28 -1.60
CA GLY A 240 3.33 -6.33 -0.80
C GLY A 240 4.29 -7.18 -1.63
N ASN A 241 5.22 -7.86 -0.98
CA ASN A 241 6.13 -8.74 -1.69
C ASN A 241 5.40 -9.92 -2.35
N PRO A 242 5.89 -10.45 -3.48
CA PRO A 242 5.26 -11.56 -4.15
C PRO A 242 5.30 -12.81 -3.28
N TRP A 243 4.25 -13.60 -3.37
CA TRP A 243 4.17 -14.91 -2.73
C TRP A 243 4.58 -15.99 -3.73
N LEU A 244 5.63 -16.75 -3.43
CA LEU A 244 6.14 -17.80 -4.31
C LEU A 244 5.86 -19.18 -3.69
N PRO A 245 5.68 -20.24 -4.51
CA PRO A 245 5.58 -21.59 -4.00
C PRO A 245 6.88 -22.01 -3.30
N ASN A 246 6.78 -22.42 -2.05
CA ASN A 246 7.88 -23.03 -1.33
C ASN A 246 8.24 -24.38 -2.02
N PRO A 247 9.51 -24.63 -2.38
CA PRO A 247 9.90 -25.85 -3.10
C PRO A 247 9.64 -27.16 -2.33
N GLU A 248 9.64 -27.11 -1.00
CA GLU A 248 9.47 -28.28 -0.13
C GLU A 248 7.99 -28.59 0.14
N THR A 249 7.19 -27.55 0.41
CA THR A 249 5.79 -27.70 0.83
C THR A 249 4.78 -27.49 -0.31
N GLY A 250 5.19 -26.79 -1.38
CA GLY A 250 4.32 -26.31 -2.44
C GLY A 250 3.37 -25.18 -2.01
N GLU A 251 3.45 -24.74 -0.74
CA GLU A 251 2.60 -23.67 -0.24
C GLU A 251 3.14 -22.30 -0.68
N LEU A 252 2.24 -21.37 -0.98
CA LEU A 252 2.63 -19.99 -1.23
C LEU A 252 3.13 -19.33 0.06
N GLU A 253 4.35 -18.81 0.00
CA GLU A 253 5.05 -18.08 1.06
C GLU A 253 5.58 -16.74 0.52
N GLU A 254 5.63 -15.72 1.37
CA GLU A 254 6.15 -14.41 0.99
C GLU A 254 7.66 -14.46 0.71
N CYS A 255 8.09 -14.01 -0.47
CA CYS A 255 9.50 -13.96 -0.86
C CYS A 255 10.21 -12.76 -0.21
N ARG A 256 10.69 -12.87 1.03
CA ARG A 256 11.24 -11.74 1.80
C ARG A 256 12.61 -11.22 1.34
N ASP A 257 13.34 -12.01 0.56
CA ASP A 257 14.74 -11.73 0.20
C ASP A 257 14.90 -10.53 -0.73
N THR A 258 13.83 -10.07 -1.37
CA THR A 258 13.87 -8.91 -2.28
C THR A 258 13.77 -7.56 -1.55
N ILE A 259 13.57 -7.53 -0.23
CA ILE A 259 13.49 -6.28 0.53
C ILE A 259 14.88 -5.72 0.80
N GLY A 260 15.08 -4.45 0.43
CA GLY A 260 16.39 -3.81 0.39
C GLY A 260 17.23 -4.18 -0.82
N GLN A 261 16.59 -4.70 -1.86
CA GLN A 261 17.23 -5.06 -3.13
C GLN A 261 16.55 -4.30 -4.27
N PHE A 262 17.30 -4.12 -5.36
CA PHE A 262 16.79 -3.57 -6.62
C PHE A 262 16.37 -4.73 -7.54
N ASP A 263 15.18 -5.29 -7.32
CA ASP A 263 14.71 -6.50 -8.04
C ASP A 263 13.40 -6.27 -8.83
N SER A 264 12.63 -5.21 -8.52
CA SER A 264 11.32 -5.01 -9.12
C SER A 264 11.36 -4.43 -10.54
N ASP A 265 10.21 -4.47 -11.22
CA ASP A 265 10.01 -3.78 -12.51
C ASP A 265 9.62 -2.30 -12.33
N GLY A 266 9.89 -1.72 -11.15
CA GLY A 266 9.75 -0.30 -10.86
C GLY A 266 8.78 0.04 -9.73
N CYS A 267 7.92 -0.87 -9.30
CA CYS A 267 7.09 -0.67 -8.11
C CYS A 267 7.90 -0.77 -6.80
N ILE A 268 7.40 -0.15 -5.74
CA ILE A 268 8.00 -0.22 -4.40
C ILE A 268 7.38 -1.41 -3.65
N ARG A 269 8.23 -2.34 -3.23
CA ARG A 269 7.82 -3.55 -2.52
C ARG A 269 8.03 -3.41 -1.01
N LEU A 270 7.05 -3.84 -0.23
CA LEU A 270 7.12 -3.92 1.23
C LEU A 270 6.82 -5.34 1.70
N ASN A 271 7.28 -5.71 2.89
CA ASN A 271 6.78 -6.92 3.54
C ASN A 271 5.26 -6.81 3.77
N GLN A 272 4.61 -7.95 3.90
CA GLN A 272 3.17 -8.06 4.09
C GLN A 272 2.73 -7.27 5.31
N GLU A 273 3.41 -7.43 6.44
CA GLU A 273 3.08 -6.68 7.66
C GLU A 273 3.15 -5.17 7.47
N ASP A 274 4.11 -4.69 6.67
CA ASP A 274 4.36 -3.27 6.46
C ASP A 274 3.36 -2.67 5.45
N ILE A 275 3.05 -3.36 4.35
CA ILE A 275 2.03 -2.87 3.39
C ILE A 275 0.63 -2.90 4.01
N GLU A 276 0.33 -3.91 4.83
CA GLU A 276 -0.97 -4.02 5.50
C GLU A 276 -1.13 -2.94 6.58
N GLU A 277 -0.03 -2.61 7.26
CA GLU A 277 0.04 -1.49 8.18
C GLU A 277 -0.20 -0.16 7.49
N LEU A 278 0.58 0.15 6.44
CA LEU A 278 0.41 1.36 5.62
C LEU A 278 -1.02 1.46 5.10
N PHE A 279 -1.54 0.40 4.48
CA PHE A 279 -2.92 0.32 4.00
C PHE A 279 -3.94 0.67 5.08
N SER A 280 -3.78 0.14 6.29
CA SER A 280 -4.73 0.39 7.37
C SER A 280 -4.79 1.88 7.77
N ILE A 281 -3.70 2.62 7.56
CA ILE A 281 -3.53 4.01 8.00
C ILE A 281 -3.86 5.01 6.89
N VAL A 282 -3.31 4.84 5.69
CA VAL A 282 -3.26 5.90 4.67
C VAL A 282 -4.52 6.05 3.84
N ILE A 283 -5.31 4.98 3.67
CA ILE A 283 -6.42 4.93 2.69
C ILE A 283 -7.57 5.92 2.91
N SER A 284 -7.67 6.54 4.08
CA SER A 284 -8.70 7.54 4.38
C SER A 284 -8.21 8.97 4.35
N LYS A 285 -6.94 9.20 4.01
CA LYS A 285 -6.31 10.52 3.99
C LYS A 285 -5.49 10.71 2.71
N PRO A 286 -5.45 11.93 2.16
CA PRO A 286 -4.53 12.24 1.08
C PRO A 286 -3.11 11.88 1.51
N THR A 287 -2.41 11.16 0.63
CA THR A 287 -1.07 10.66 0.89
C THR A 287 -0.20 10.93 -0.31
N THR A 288 0.84 11.72 -0.11
CA THR A 288 1.85 12.01 -1.13
C THR A 288 3.03 11.08 -0.94
N ILE A 289 3.59 10.59 -2.03
CA ILE A 289 4.88 9.88 -2.05
C ILE A 289 5.87 10.71 -2.85
N GLU A 290 7.02 10.99 -2.26
CA GLU A 290 8.18 11.59 -2.91
C GLU A 290 9.26 10.52 -3.03
N ILE A 291 9.80 10.36 -4.23
CA ILE A 291 10.85 9.39 -4.51
C ILE A 291 12.07 10.17 -4.99
N VAL A 292 13.15 10.09 -4.22
CA VAL A 292 14.43 10.77 -4.49
C VAL A 292 15.53 9.75 -4.67
N LYS A 293 16.58 10.13 -5.40
CA LYS A 293 17.73 9.25 -5.59
C LYS A 293 18.47 8.97 -4.28
N THR A 294 18.72 10.04 -3.52
CA THR A 294 19.46 10.04 -2.26
C THR A 294 18.89 11.15 -1.39
N LEU A 295 18.74 10.90 -0.10
CA LEU A 295 18.50 11.96 0.87
C LEU A 295 19.82 12.69 1.13
N SER A 296 19.93 13.93 0.66
CA SER A 296 21.06 14.76 1.07
C SER A 296 20.92 15.04 2.57
N GLY A 297 21.95 14.67 3.35
CA GLY A 297 21.96 14.76 4.83
C GLY A 297 21.75 16.17 5.43
N GLU A 298 21.49 17.18 4.60
CA GLU A 298 21.34 18.58 5.01
C GLU A 298 19.89 19.09 5.02
N THR A 299 18.88 18.36 4.53
CA THR A 299 17.56 18.98 4.25
C THR A 299 16.32 18.46 5.00
N HIS A 300 16.41 17.42 5.84
CA HIS A 300 15.22 16.88 6.51
C HIS A 300 15.28 16.81 8.04
N ALA A 301 16.36 17.32 8.65
CA ALA A 301 16.51 17.42 10.10
C ALA A 301 16.22 18.84 10.62
N GLN A 302 15.15 19.48 10.15
CA GLN A 302 14.58 20.63 10.87
C GLN A 302 13.15 20.27 11.32
N PRO A 303 12.89 20.29 12.64
CA PRO A 303 11.56 20.06 13.20
C PRO A 303 10.57 21.13 12.75
#